data_AF-A0A9W7ASD4-F1
#
_entry.id   AF-A0A9W7ASD4-F1
#
_cell.length_a   1.000
_cell.length_b   1.000
_cell.length_c   1.000
_cell.angle_alpha   90.00
_cell.angle_beta   90.00
_cell.angle_gamma   90.00
#
_symmetry.space_group_name_H-M   'P 1'
#
loop_
_entity.id
_entity.type
_entity.pdbx_description
1 polymer ?
#
loop_
_entity_poly.entity_id
_entity_poly.type
_entity_poly.pdbx_seq_one_letter_code
_entity_poly.pdbx_strand_id
1 'polypeptide(L)'
;MQVFQEFLGAGPWVDAVFDHVQDKTVDKLTRNWNGNTNGAVMESVKSGGDALLCEAFKCLSDGTDGFLTLVRVYGGALKVGDTVKVLGEDWNEDDDEDVAFAQITGLYLPHGRFRTSVNTVTAGNCCLVKGIDGSITKTATIVDTKTDVEELATFAPLNYYIAGGESTVKLAVEPLNPSELPKLVSGLRKVCKSYGMARTKVEESGEHVVIGVGEIYLDCVMHDLRHMFSDIEIKVADPVVTFMETVVETSSVKCFASTPNKKNKITVITEPLEDPIAMKIERGEGEELRGRSPVRSEATSWWY
;
A
#
# COMPACT_ATOMS: atom_id res chain seq x y z
N MET A 1 -13.46 -37.54 -13.43
CA MET A 1 -12.28 -36.77 -12.97
C MET A 1 -11.01 -37.62 -12.94
N GLN A 2 -11.03 -38.85 -12.43
CA GLN A 2 -9.84 -39.71 -12.29
C GLN A 2 -9.10 -40.01 -13.61
N VAL A 3 -9.82 -40.32 -14.69
CA VAL A 3 -9.24 -40.63 -16.01
C VAL A 3 -8.39 -39.47 -16.59
N PHE A 4 -8.84 -38.23 -16.43
CA PHE A 4 -8.09 -37.06 -16.91
C PHE A 4 -6.83 -36.80 -16.07
N GLN A 5 -6.87 -37.12 -14.78
CA GLN A 5 -5.73 -36.93 -13.87
C GLN A 5 -4.61 -37.93 -14.17
N GLU A 6 -4.97 -39.17 -14.50
CA GLU A 6 -4.02 -40.21 -14.92
C GLU A 6 -3.43 -39.94 -16.32
N PHE A 7 -4.22 -39.37 -17.24
CA PHE A 7 -3.80 -39.17 -18.63
C PHE A 7 -3.03 -37.87 -18.87
N LEU A 8 -3.44 -36.75 -18.25
CA LEU A 8 -2.88 -35.42 -18.53
C LEU A 8 -1.80 -34.99 -17.55
N GLY A 9 -1.92 -35.38 -16.26
CA GLY A 9 -1.02 -34.90 -15.20
C GLY A 9 -0.94 -33.36 -15.12
N ALA A 10 0.10 -32.85 -14.45
CA ALA A 10 0.35 -31.41 -14.31
C ALA A 10 1.62 -30.92 -15.06
N GLY A 11 2.35 -31.83 -15.73
CA GLY A 11 3.61 -31.52 -16.42
C GLY A 11 3.52 -30.34 -17.40
N PRO A 12 2.54 -30.32 -18.33
CA PRO A 12 2.42 -29.23 -19.30
C PRO A 12 2.27 -27.83 -18.68
N TRP A 13 1.70 -27.75 -17.47
CA TRP A 13 1.59 -26.47 -16.76
C TRP A 13 2.94 -26.01 -16.21
N VAL A 14 3.74 -26.93 -15.67
CA VAL A 14 5.10 -26.63 -15.17
C VAL A 14 5.98 -26.16 -16.32
N ASP A 15 5.94 -26.88 -17.46
CA ASP A 15 6.71 -26.52 -18.65
C ASP A 15 6.30 -25.13 -19.17
N ALA A 16 5.00 -24.86 -19.27
CA ALA A 16 4.51 -23.56 -19.70
C ALA A 16 4.97 -22.41 -18.80
N VAL A 17 4.96 -22.60 -17.47
CA VAL A 17 5.45 -21.60 -16.52
C VAL A 17 6.96 -21.41 -16.66
N PHE A 18 7.73 -22.50 -16.77
CA PHE A 18 9.19 -22.41 -16.90
C PHE A 18 9.62 -21.70 -18.19
N ASP A 19 8.91 -21.96 -19.29
CA ASP A 19 9.24 -21.37 -20.60
C ASP A 19 8.85 -19.89 -20.72
N HIS A 20 7.77 -19.47 -20.05
CA HIS A 20 7.20 -18.12 -20.24
C HIS A 20 7.37 -17.17 -19.05
N VAL A 21 7.51 -17.69 -17.82
CA VAL A 21 7.66 -16.88 -16.60
C VAL A 21 9.13 -16.83 -16.22
N GLN A 22 9.80 -15.77 -16.67
CA GLN A 22 11.19 -15.50 -16.32
C GLN A 22 11.32 -14.86 -14.94
N ASP A 23 12.45 -15.11 -14.28
CA ASP A 23 12.83 -14.33 -13.10
C ASP A 23 13.22 -12.92 -13.51
N LYS A 24 12.31 -11.97 -13.28
CA LYS A 24 12.47 -10.55 -13.57
C LYS A 24 12.65 -9.72 -12.30
N THR A 25 13.36 -10.27 -11.32
CA THR A 25 13.58 -9.59 -10.04
C THR A 25 14.21 -8.20 -10.23
N VAL A 26 15.22 -8.07 -11.08
CA VAL A 26 15.88 -6.77 -11.35
C VAL A 26 14.93 -5.77 -11.99
N ASP A 27 14.17 -6.17 -13.02
CA ASP A 27 13.19 -5.30 -13.68
C ASP A 27 12.06 -4.88 -12.74
N LYS A 28 11.65 -5.75 -11.82
CA LYS A 28 10.63 -5.42 -10.83
C LYS A 28 11.16 -4.37 -9.83
N LEU A 29 12.40 -4.53 -9.39
CA LEU A 29 13.05 -3.60 -8.48
C LEU A 29 13.21 -2.22 -9.14
N THR A 30 13.66 -2.15 -10.41
CA THR A 30 13.80 -0.85 -11.09
C THR A 30 12.48 -0.11 -11.30
N ARG A 31 11.35 -0.82 -11.37
CA ARG A 31 10.03 -0.21 -11.53
C ARG A 31 9.39 0.22 -10.22
N ASN A 32 9.58 -0.55 -9.15
CA ASN A 32 8.86 -0.38 -7.90
C ASN A 32 9.68 0.29 -6.79
N TRP A 33 10.99 0.47 -6.96
CA TRP A 33 11.84 1.10 -5.94
C TRP A 33 11.85 2.62 -6.12
N ASN A 34 11.55 3.37 -5.05
CA ASN A 34 11.57 4.84 -5.12
C ASN A 34 12.98 5.43 -4.94
N GLY A 35 13.93 4.66 -4.39
CA GLY A 35 15.28 5.11 -4.13
C GLY A 35 16.18 5.07 -5.36
N ASN A 36 17.45 5.42 -5.16
CA ASN A 36 18.44 5.37 -6.23
C ASN A 36 18.71 3.91 -6.67
N THR A 37 18.40 3.61 -7.93
CA THR A 37 18.62 2.29 -8.56
C THR A 37 20.11 1.89 -8.67
N ASN A 38 21.02 2.85 -8.50
CA ASN A 38 22.47 2.66 -8.46
C ASN A 38 23.05 2.77 -7.04
N GLY A 39 22.22 2.79 -6.00
CA GLY A 39 22.68 2.75 -4.61
C GLY A 39 23.29 1.40 -4.24
N ALA A 40 24.11 1.37 -3.17
CA ALA A 40 24.84 0.18 -2.74
C ALA A 40 23.91 -0.99 -2.38
N VAL A 41 22.75 -0.72 -1.77
CA VAL A 41 21.72 -1.75 -1.47
C VAL A 41 21.22 -2.41 -2.76
N MET A 42 20.91 -1.63 -3.79
CA MET A 42 20.40 -2.16 -5.06
C MET A 42 21.46 -2.90 -5.85
N GLU A 43 22.71 -2.45 -5.82
CA GLU A 43 23.83 -3.16 -6.43
C GLU A 43 24.14 -4.47 -5.70
N SER A 44 24.05 -4.47 -4.37
CA SER A 44 24.16 -5.68 -3.54
C SER A 44 23.07 -6.69 -3.92
N VAL A 45 21.81 -6.26 -4.04
CA VAL A 45 20.70 -7.14 -4.45
C VAL A 45 20.91 -7.69 -5.85
N LYS A 46 21.35 -6.86 -6.82
CA LYS A 46 21.63 -7.29 -8.20
C LYS A 46 22.77 -8.30 -8.29
N SER A 47 23.79 -8.17 -7.44
CA SER A 47 24.95 -9.06 -7.38
C SER A 47 24.73 -10.30 -6.51
N GLY A 48 23.58 -10.42 -5.85
CA GLY A 48 23.28 -11.51 -4.93
C GLY A 48 24.03 -11.41 -3.59
N GLY A 49 24.36 -10.20 -3.17
CA GLY A 49 25.00 -9.90 -1.90
C GLY A 49 24.09 -10.07 -0.68
N ASP A 50 24.67 -9.84 0.49
CA ASP A 50 24.07 -10.15 1.80
C ASP A 50 23.14 -9.05 2.35
N ALA A 51 23.02 -7.91 1.68
CA ALA A 51 22.18 -6.81 2.15
C ALA A 51 20.70 -7.22 2.19
N LEU A 52 20.07 -7.14 3.37
CA LEU A 52 18.68 -7.49 3.53
C LEU A 52 17.78 -6.42 2.90
N LEU A 53 17.01 -6.82 1.90
CA LEU A 53 15.95 -6.00 1.31
C LEU A 53 14.72 -6.85 1.11
N CYS A 54 13.60 -6.48 1.72
CA CYS A 54 12.33 -7.17 1.56
C CYS A 54 11.16 -6.19 1.38
N GLU A 55 10.12 -6.65 0.70
CA GLU A 55 8.86 -5.93 0.50
C GLU A 55 7.73 -6.70 1.19
N ALA A 56 7.06 -6.05 2.15
CA ALA A 56 5.84 -6.53 2.76
C ALA A 56 4.63 -6.00 1.96
N PHE A 57 3.71 -6.88 1.59
CA PHE A 57 2.59 -6.50 0.71
C PHE A 57 1.21 -6.94 1.20
N LYS A 58 1.13 -7.84 2.18
CA LYS A 58 -0.16 -8.31 2.71
C LYS A 58 -0.03 -8.77 4.15
N CYS A 59 -0.91 -8.31 5.03
CA CYS A 59 -1.08 -8.90 6.35
C CYS A 59 -2.24 -9.90 6.33
N LEU A 60 -2.02 -11.06 6.93
CA LEU A 60 -3.00 -12.14 7.08
C LEU A 60 -3.24 -12.37 8.57
N SER A 61 -4.49 -12.49 8.98
CA SER A 61 -4.79 -12.89 10.36
C SER A 61 -4.18 -14.26 10.66
N ASP A 62 -3.51 -14.39 11.80
CA ASP A 62 -2.88 -15.65 12.21
C ASP A 62 -3.84 -16.60 12.94
N GLY A 63 -5.13 -16.24 13.03
CA GLY A 63 -6.18 -16.93 13.78
C GLY A 63 -6.24 -16.53 15.26
N THR A 64 -5.33 -15.66 15.70
CA THR A 64 -5.34 -15.01 17.02
C THR A 64 -5.42 -13.49 16.84
N ASP A 65 -4.97 -12.72 17.84
CA ASP A 65 -4.92 -11.25 17.75
C ASP A 65 -3.78 -10.71 16.88
N GLY A 66 -2.87 -11.57 16.41
CA GLY A 66 -1.70 -11.19 15.63
C GLY A 66 -1.86 -11.35 14.11
N PHE A 67 -0.94 -10.76 13.37
CA PHE A 67 -0.85 -10.90 11.92
C PHE A 67 0.41 -11.62 11.47
N LEU A 68 0.30 -12.33 10.36
CA LEU A 68 1.41 -12.80 9.56
C LEU A 68 1.55 -11.86 8.36
N THR A 69 2.71 -11.26 8.21
CA THR A 69 2.99 -10.41 7.06
C THR A 69 3.61 -11.26 5.97
N LEU A 70 2.99 -11.25 4.79
CA LEU A 70 3.53 -11.86 3.59
C LEU A 70 4.57 -10.92 2.98
N VAL A 71 5.79 -11.43 2.89
CA VAL A 71 7.00 -10.69 2.53
C VAL A 71 7.70 -11.39 1.38
N ARG A 72 8.19 -10.63 0.41
CA ARG A 72 9.13 -11.11 -0.61
C ARG A 72 10.54 -10.65 -0.25
N VAL A 73 11.48 -11.59 -0.20
CA VAL A 73 12.90 -11.30 0.04
C VAL A 73 13.57 -11.05 -1.30
N TYR A 74 14.15 -9.86 -1.49
CA TYR A 74 14.88 -9.48 -2.70
C TYR A 74 16.38 -9.66 -2.55
N GLY A 75 16.95 -9.28 -1.40
CA GLY A 75 18.36 -9.45 -1.06
C GLY A 75 18.54 -9.99 0.35
N GLY A 76 19.68 -10.64 0.60
CA GLY A 76 20.02 -11.22 1.89
C GLY A 76 19.12 -12.39 2.30
N ALA A 77 18.99 -12.59 3.61
CA ALA A 77 18.16 -13.65 4.19
C ALA A 77 17.53 -13.21 5.52
N LEU A 78 16.25 -13.51 5.70
CA LEU A 78 15.54 -13.33 6.98
C LEU A 78 15.80 -14.54 7.87
N LYS A 79 16.16 -14.32 9.14
CA LYS A 79 16.27 -15.38 10.14
C LYS A 79 15.38 -15.12 11.34
N VAL A 80 14.91 -16.19 11.97
CA VAL A 80 14.14 -16.09 13.21
C VAL A 80 15.04 -15.57 14.33
N GLY A 81 14.55 -14.55 15.05
CA GLY A 81 15.25 -13.88 16.14
C GLY A 81 15.94 -12.58 15.74
N ASP A 82 16.14 -12.33 14.44
CA ASP A 82 16.77 -11.10 13.95
C ASP A 82 15.87 -9.88 14.23
N THR A 83 16.51 -8.76 14.55
CA THR A 83 15.85 -7.45 14.62
C THR A 83 16.01 -6.77 13.28
N VAL A 84 14.90 -6.31 12.71
CA VAL A 84 14.84 -5.65 11.40
C VAL A 84 14.27 -4.25 11.53
N LYS A 85 14.64 -3.38 10.59
CA LYS A 85 14.06 -2.04 10.45
C LYS A 85 12.91 -2.12 9.44
N VAL A 86 11.73 -1.68 9.85
CA VAL A 86 10.51 -1.64 9.02
C VAL A 86 10.20 -0.19 8.70
N LEU A 87 10.20 0.14 7.42
CA LEU A 87 9.89 1.47 6.88
C LEU A 87 8.44 1.46 6.38
N GLY A 88 7.63 2.39 6.90
CA GLY A 88 6.25 2.59 6.45
C GLY A 88 6.14 3.14 5.02
N GLU A 89 4.90 3.32 4.54
CA GLU A 89 4.63 3.86 3.20
C GLU A 89 5.01 5.34 3.06
N ASP A 90 4.78 6.11 4.13
CA ASP A 90 4.97 7.57 4.17
C ASP A 90 6.37 7.97 4.67
N TRP A 91 7.25 6.99 4.90
CA TRP A 91 8.62 7.24 5.34
C TRP A 91 9.38 8.11 4.33
N ASN A 92 10.11 9.10 4.87
CA ASN A 92 11.01 9.94 4.10
C ASN A 92 12.33 10.15 4.87
N GLU A 93 13.38 10.57 4.16
CA GLU A 93 14.72 10.72 4.76
C GLU A 93 14.79 11.80 5.86
N ASP A 94 13.88 12.79 5.82
CA ASP A 94 13.83 13.90 6.77
C ASP A 94 12.97 13.57 8.02
N ASP A 95 12.19 12.48 7.97
CA ASP A 95 11.18 12.10 8.96
C ASP A 95 11.29 10.61 9.32
N ASP A 96 11.90 10.38 10.48
CA ASP A 96 12.08 9.05 11.05
C ASP A 96 10.84 8.54 11.82
N GLU A 97 9.71 9.25 11.85
CA GLU A 97 8.51 8.83 12.59
C GLU A 97 7.94 7.48 12.09
N ASP A 98 8.08 7.18 10.80
CA ASP A 98 7.60 5.95 10.16
C ASP A 98 8.60 4.78 10.18
N VAL A 99 9.65 4.90 10.99
CA VAL A 99 10.61 3.83 11.23
C VAL A 99 10.22 3.05 12.48
N ALA A 100 10.10 1.74 12.35
CA ALA A 100 9.96 0.85 13.50
C ALA A 100 11.00 -0.27 13.49
N PHE A 101 11.55 -0.56 14.67
CA PHE A 101 12.37 -1.76 14.88
C PHE A 101 11.48 -2.89 15.36
N ALA A 102 11.56 -4.03 14.68
CA ALA A 102 10.75 -5.19 15.00
C ALA A 102 11.61 -6.46 15.03
N GLN A 103 11.30 -7.37 15.95
CA GLN A 103 11.98 -8.65 16.05
C GLN A 103 11.16 -9.75 15.36
N ILE A 104 11.83 -10.53 14.52
CA ILE A 104 11.22 -11.67 13.84
C ILE A 104 11.01 -12.81 14.84
N THR A 105 9.76 -13.08 15.19
CA THR A 105 9.41 -14.16 16.13
C THR A 105 9.23 -15.51 15.46
N GLY A 106 8.91 -15.53 14.16
CA GLY A 106 8.76 -16.76 13.39
C GLY A 106 8.65 -16.52 11.89
N LEU A 107 9.14 -17.49 11.12
CA LEU A 107 9.09 -17.51 9.67
C LEU A 107 8.36 -18.77 9.19
N TYR A 108 7.49 -18.62 8.20
CA TYR A 108 6.70 -19.72 7.67
C TYR A 108 6.61 -19.68 6.14
N LEU A 109 6.68 -20.85 5.51
CA LEU A 109 6.34 -21.02 4.10
C LEU A 109 4.83 -21.29 3.96
N PRO A 110 4.10 -20.48 3.17
CA PRO A 110 2.66 -20.67 2.98
C PRO A 110 2.37 -21.84 2.01
N HIS A 111 1.52 -22.79 2.44
CA HIS A 111 1.00 -23.89 1.59
C HIS A 111 -0.54 -23.84 1.49
N GLY A 112 -1.12 -22.64 1.53
CA GLY A 112 -2.57 -22.43 1.52
C GLY A 112 -3.21 -22.79 2.85
N ARG A 113 -3.50 -24.08 3.09
CA ARG A 113 -4.19 -24.54 4.32
C ARG A 113 -3.28 -24.73 5.52
N PHE A 114 -2.02 -25.07 5.28
CA PHE A 114 -1.02 -25.24 6.32
C PHE A 114 0.20 -24.39 6.02
N ARG A 115 1.06 -24.24 7.02
CA ARG A 115 2.29 -23.45 6.95
C ARG A 115 3.44 -24.26 7.52
N THR A 116 4.60 -24.20 6.88
CA THR A 116 5.79 -24.92 7.32
C THR A 116 6.72 -23.94 8.01
N SER A 117 7.05 -24.18 9.28
CA SER A 117 7.99 -23.34 10.03
C SER A 117 9.40 -23.51 9.49
N VAL A 118 10.09 -22.40 9.24
CA VAL A 118 11.47 -22.38 8.76
C VAL A 118 12.30 -21.43 9.62
N ASN A 119 13.61 -21.69 9.71
CA ASN A 119 14.53 -20.85 10.50
C ASN A 119 15.08 -19.68 9.68
N THR A 120 15.22 -19.86 8.36
CA THR A 120 15.83 -18.89 7.44
C THR A 120 15.09 -18.91 6.11
N VAL A 121 14.90 -17.73 5.50
CA VAL A 121 14.38 -17.57 4.14
C VAL A 121 15.32 -16.66 3.35
N THR A 122 15.80 -17.14 2.21
CA THR A 122 16.74 -16.42 1.33
C THR A 122 16.02 -15.63 0.24
N ALA A 123 16.74 -14.72 -0.40
CA ALA A 123 16.33 -13.98 -1.58
C ALA A 123 15.64 -14.85 -2.66
N GLY A 124 14.68 -14.24 -3.35
CA GLY A 124 13.83 -14.86 -4.37
C GLY A 124 12.54 -15.48 -3.82
N ASN A 125 12.50 -15.83 -2.54
CA ASN A 125 11.35 -16.50 -1.92
C ASN A 125 10.35 -15.51 -1.31
N CYS A 126 9.08 -15.94 -1.25
CA CYS A 126 8.05 -15.30 -0.46
C CYS A 126 7.80 -16.10 0.82
N CYS A 127 7.64 -15.42 1.95
CA CYS A 127 7.40 -16.06 3.25
C CYS A 127 6.44 -15.24 4.11
N LEU A 128 5.87 -15.91 5.11
CA LEU A 128 5.07 -15.30 6.16
C LEU A 128 5.96 -15.02 7.36
N VAL A 129 6.01 -13.76 7.78
CA VAL A 129 6.81 -13.27 8.90
C VAL A 129 5.87 -12.91 10.06
N LYS A 130 6.19 -13.36 11.27
CA LYS A 130 5.45 -13.02 12.49
C LYS A 130 6.28 -12.08 13.37
N GLY A 131 5.63 -11.05 13.93
CA GLY A 131 6.25 -10.10 14.87
C GLY A 131 6.66 -8.75 14.28
N ILE A 132 6.39 -8.53 12.99
CA ILE A 132 6.69 -7.27 12.28
C ILE A 132 5.43 -6.46 11.96
N ASP A 133 4.26 -6.90 12.40
CA ASP A 133 2.97 -6.35 12.01
C ASP A 133 2.62 -5.03 12.70
N GLY A 134 3.36 -4.63 13.74
CA GLY A 134 3.06 -3.44 14.55
C GLY A 134 2.92 -2.16 13.74
N SER A 135 3.96 -1.82 12.97
CA SER A 135 4.04 -0.60 12.14
C SER A 135 3.43 -0.75 10.75
N ILE A 136 3.26 -1.99 10.27
CA ILE A 136 2.77 -2.22 8.91
C ILE A 136 1.26 -1.99 8.85
N THR A 137 0.86 -1.00 8.06
CA THR A 137 -0.54 -0.76 7.69
C THR A 137 -0.89 -1.52 6.43
N LYS A 138 -0.25 -1.27 5.29
CA LYS A 138 -0.59 -1.92 4.02
C LYS A 138 0.62 -2.56 3.37
N THR A 139 1.57 -1.73 2.95
CA THR A 139 2.88 -2.14 2.47
C THR A 139 3.96 -1.56 3.37
N ALA A 140 5.14 -2.18 3.34
CA ALA A 140 6.30 -1.68 4.05
C ALA A 140 7.57 -2.24 3.43
N THR A 141 8.66 -1.49 3.55
CA THR A 141 9.99 -1.99 3.20
C THR A 141 10.70 -2.48 4.46
N ILE A 142 11.34 -3.64 4.38
CA ILE A 142 12.10 -4.22 5.49
C ILE A 142 13.56 -4.27 5.09
N VAL A 143 14.42 -3.75 5.95
CA VAL A 143 15.87 -3.66 5.76
C VAL A 143 16.61 -4.09 7.03
N ASP A 144 17.91 -4.35 6.91
CA ASP A 144 18.74 -4.59 8.09
C ASP A 144 18.88 -3.31 8.92
N THR A 145 19.00 -3.48 10.22
CA THR A 145 19.30 -2.42 11.20
C THR A 145 20.62 -1.71 10.95
N LYS A 146 21.56 -2.37 10.25
CA LYS A 146 22.90 -1.84 9.95
C LYS A 146 22.96 -1.01 8.68
N THR A 147 21.89 -0.96 7.90
CA THR A 147 21.86 -0.18 6.66
C THR A 147 21.80 1.31 7.01
N ASP A 148 22.74 2.09 6.47
CA ASP A 148 22.82 3.53 6.70
C ASP A 148 21.59 4.25 6.15
N VAL A 149 21.12 5.27 6.87
CA VAL A 149 19.87 5.99 6.56
C VAL A 149 19.91 6.68 5.19
N GLU A 150 21.08 7.18 4.79
CA GLU A 150 21.29 7.85 3.48
C GLU A 150 21.10 6.92 2.27
N GLU A 151 21.07 5.59 2.49
CA GLU A 151 20.86 4.59 1.42
C GLU A 151 19.45 3.97 1.45
N LEU A 152 18.61 4.38 2.40
CA LEU A 152 17.26 3.83 2.56
C LEU A 152 16.27 4.48 1.62
N ALA A 153 15.41 3.64 1.05
CA ALA A 153 14.20 4.10 0.38
C ALA A 153 13.07 3.09 0.58
N THR A 154 11.87 3.51 0.21
CA THR A 154 10.68 2.67 0.25
C THR A 154 10.36 2.10 -1.13
N PHE A 155 9.60 1.01 -1.14
CA PHE A 155 8.91 0.58 -2.35
C PHE A 155 7.71 1.49 -2.61
N ALA A 156 7.40 1.70 -3.89
CA ALA A 156 6.21 2.40 -4.31
C ALA A 156 4.97 1.70 -3.73
N PRO A 157 4.02 2.45 -3.14
CA PRO A 157 2.77 1.91 -2.66
C PRO A 157 2.04 1.14 -3.76
N LEU A 158 1.25 0.14 -3.36
CA LEU A 158 0.50 -0.68 -4.31
C LEU A 158 -0.50 0.19 -5.10
N ASN A 159 -0.25 0.32 -6.41
CA ASN A 159 -1.20 0.92 -7.32
C ASN A 159 -2.30 -0.11 -7.67
N TYR A 160 -3.53 0.19 -7.28
CA TYR A 160 -4.66 -0.65 -7.57
C TYR A 160 -5.37 -0.22 -8.86
N TYR A 161 -5.46 -1.14 -9.83
CA TYR A 161 -6.15 -0.92 -11.11
C TYR A 161 -7.69 -0.94 -10.97
N ILE A 162 -8.25 0.07 -10.30
CA ILE A 162 -9.68 0.38 -10.29
C ILE A 162 -9.89 1.67 -11.07
N ALA A 163 -11.03 1.83 -11.75
CA ALA A 163 -11.42 3.09 -12.37
C ALA A 163 -11.32 4.25 -11.35
N GLY A 164 -10.38 5.16 -11.54
CA GLY A 164 -10.11 6.30 -10.65
C GLY A 164 -9.15 6.05 -9.49
N GLY A 165 -8.54 4.85 -9.37
CA GLY A 165 -7.46 4.55 -8.40
C GLY A 165 -7.87 4.55 -6.92
N GLU A 166 -9.11 4.91 -6.58
CA GLU A 166 -9.56 5.11 -5.20
C GLU A 166 -10.84 4.34 -4.87
N SER A 167 -11.00 3.99 -3.59
CA SER A 167 -12.23 3.39 -3.08
C SER A 167 -13.34 4.44 -3.01
N THR A 168 -14.51 4.15 -3.57
CA THR A 168 -15.58 5.14 -3.76
C THR A 168 -16.74 5.00 -2.77
N VAL A 169 -17.01 3.77 -2.28
CA VAL A 169 -18.18 3.52 -1.43
C VAL A 169 -17.80 3.77 0.02
N LYS A 170 -18.55 4.66 0.65
CA LYS A 170 -18.42 5.15 2.02
C LYS A 170 -19.51 4.53 2.89
N LEU A 171 -19.12 3.99 4.04
CA LEU A 171 -20.02 3.36 4.99
C LEU A 171 -19.73 3.87 6.41
N ALA A 172 -20.70 4.52 7.04
CA ALA A 172 -20.58 4.97 8.42
C ALA A 172 -20.86 3.82 9.38
N VAL A 173 -20.00 3.67 10.39
CA VAL A 173 -20.04 2.59 11.37
C VAL A 173 -19.98 3.13 12.79
N GLU A 174 -20.83 2.59 13.65
CA GLU A 174 -20.86 2.92 15.07
C GLU A 174 -21.09 1.66 15.90
N PRO A 175 -20.52 1.55 17.11
CA PRO A 175 -20.82 0.42 17.98
C PRO A 175 -22.25 0.57 18.51
N LEU A 176 -22.97 -0.55 18.67
CA LEU A 176 -24.30 -0.52 19.30
C LEU A 176 -24.22 0.01 20.74
N ASN A 177 -23.19 -0.42 21.48
CA ASN A 177 -22.85 0.07 22.80
C ASN A 177 -21.66 1.04 22.73
N PRO A 178 -21.85 2.34 23.08
CA PRO A 178 -20.77 3.33 23.05
C PRO A 178 -19.54 2.97 23.90
N SER A 179 -19.71 2.15 24.94
CA SER A 179 -18.60 1.72 25.81
C SER A 179 -17.58 0.85 25.08
N GLU A 180 -17.95 0.26 23.95
CA GLU A 180 -17.11 -0.65 23.16
C GLU A 180 -16.38 0.03 22.00
N LEU A 181 -16.43 1.37 21.94
CA LEU A 181 -15.73 2.16 20.92
C LEU A 181 -14.23 1.81 20.78
N PRO A 182 -13.45 1.57 21.87
CA PRO A 182 -12.05 1.19 21.72
C PRO A 182 -11.85 -0.14 20.98
N LYS A 183 -12.78 -1.10 21.14
CA LYS A 183 -12.75 -2.37 20.41
C LYS A 183 -13.05 -2.16 18.93
N LEU A 184 -14.02 -1.30 18.60
CA LEU A 184 -14.32 -0.93 17.21
C LEU A 184 -13.10 -0.32 16.54
N VAL A 185 -12.46 0.67 17.17
CA VAL A 185 -11.27 1.34 16.62
C VAL A 185 -10.11 0.35 16.41
N SER A 186 -9.90 -0.57 17.35
CA SER A 186 -8.90 -1.62 17.19
C SER A 186 -9.25 -2.57 16.04
N GLY A 187 -10.51 -2.99 15.92
CA GLY A 187 -11.01 -3.82 14.82
C GLY A 187 -10.88 -3.15 13.46
N LEU A 188 -11.19 -1.86 13.36
CA LEU A 188 -11.04 -1.06 12.15
C LEU A 188 -9.57 -0.98 11.70
N ARG A 189 -8.63 -0.81 12.63
CA ARG A 189 -7.19 -0.88 12.32
C ARG A 189 -6.78 -2.24 11.77
N LYS A 190 -7.29 -3.33 12.35
CA LYS A 190 -7.05 -4.71 11.88
C LYS A 190 -7.63 -4.98 10.49
N VAL A 191 -8.81 -4.41 10.20
CA VAL A 191 -9.42 -4.44 8.87
C VAL A 191 -8.53 -3.74 7.86
N CYS A 192 -8.07 -2.52 8.12
CA CYS A 192 -7.17 -1.79 7.22
C CYS A 192 -5.88 -2.58 6.92
N LYS A 193 -5.36 -3.32 7.90
CA LYS A 193 -4.20 -4.21 7.69
C LYS A 193 -4.50 -5.38 6.76
N SER A 194 -5.68 -5.97 6.90
CA SER A 194 -6.09 -7.14 6.11
C SER A 194 -6.52 -6.76 4.70
N TYR A 195 -7.19 -5.62 4.54
CA TYR A 195 -7.86 -5.18 3.34
C TYR A 195 -7.13 -3.98 2.72
N GLY A 196 -6.29 -4.22 1.71
CA GLY A 196 -5.38 -3.19 1.19
C GLY A 196 -6.06 -1.94 0.58
N MET A 197 -7.29 -2.09 0.08
CA MET A 197 -8.08 -0.98 -0.45
C MET A 197 -8.99 -0.32 0.61
N ALA A 198 -9.21 -0.96 1.76
CA ALA A 198 -10.04 -0.41 2.81
C ALA A 198 -9.33 0.79 3.45
N ARG A 199 -10.02 1.92 3.51
CA ARG A 199 -9.56 3.11 4.23
C ARG A 199 -10.54 3.39 5.36
N THR A 200 -10.02 3.70 6.54
CA THR A 200 -10.84 4.13 7.67
C THR A 200 -10.52 5.58 8.00
N LYS A 201 -11.56 6.42 8.14
CA LYS A 201 -11.43 7.83 8.48
C LYS A 201 -12.39 8.15 9.63
N VAL A 202 -12.01 9.11 10.47
CA VAL A 202 -12.94 9.75 11.42
C VAL A 202 -13.34 11.08 10.80
N GLU A 203 -14.62 11.32 10.62
CA GLU A 203 -15.12 12.61 10.13
C GLU A 203 -15.17 13.64 11.26
N GLU A 204 -15.28 14.92 10.91
CA GLU A 204 -15.38 16.01 11.89
C GLU A 204 -16.60 15.88 12.81
N SER A 205 -17.65 15.18 12.36
CA SER A 205 -18.81 14.81 13.18
C SER A 205 -18.49 13.81 14.31
N GLY A 206 -17.33 13.16 14.26
CA GLY A 206 -16.94 12.08 15.16
C GLY A 206 -17.36 10.68 14.68
N GLU A 207 -18.02 10.58 13.52
CA GLU A 207 -18.43 9.30 12.95
C GLU A 207 -17.22 8.55 12.36
N HIS A 208 -17.17 7.23 12.61
CA HIS A 208 -16.20 6.36 11.98
C HIS A 208 -16.70 5.92 10.61
N VAL A 209 -15.85 6.03 9.60
CA VAL A 209 -16.19 5.75 8.22
C VAL A 209 -15.23 4.72 7.65
N VAL A 210 -15.79 3.71 6.99
CA VAL A 210 -15.07 2.72 6.19
C VAL A 210 -15.32 3.00 4.72
N ILE A 211 -14.25 3.11 3.94
CA ILE A 211 -14.30 3.34 2.49
C ILE A 211 -13.75 2.08 1.82
N GLY A 212 -14.49 1.55 0.84
CA GLY A 212 -14.13 0.33 0.14
C GLY A 212 -14.67 0.26 -1.29
N VAL A 213 -14.42 -0.88 -1.93
CA VAL A 213 -14.67 -1.08 -3.37
C VAL A 213 -15.97 -1.84 -3.57
N GLY A 214 -17.07 -1.12 -3.73
CA GLY A 214 -18.36 -1.73 -4.01
C GLY A 214 -18.96 -2.50 -2.84
N GLU A 215 -20.11 -3.12 -3.10
CA GLU A 215 -20.96 -3.71 -2.08
C GLU A 215 -20.39 -4.99 -1.48
N ILE A 216 -20.03 -5.97 -2.32
CA ILE A 216 -19.53 -7.28 -1.86
C ILE A 216 -18.24 -7.12 -1.04
N TYR A 217 -17.39 -6.17 -1.41
CA TYR A 217 -16.17 -5.90 -0.66
C TYR A 217 -16.49 -5.41 0.76
N LEU A 218 -17.41 -4.43 0.88
CA LEU A 218 -17.80 -3.89 2.17
C LEU A 218 -18.57 -4.92 3.01
N ASP A 219 -19.35 -5.79 2.38
CA ASP A 219 -20.03 -6.89 3.09
C ASP A 219 -19.02 -7.84 3.75
N CYS A 220 -17.99 -8.28 3.01
CA CYS A 220 -16.90 -9.09 3.56
C CYS A 220 -16.13 -8.35 4.67
N VAL A 221 -15.83 -7.07 4.46
CA VAL A 221 -15.15 -6.23 5.47
C VAL A 221 -15.98 -6.13 6.75
N MET A 222 -17.29 -5.93 6.64
CA MET A 222 -18.19 -5.81 7.79
C MET A 222 -18.38 -7.15 8.49
N HIS A 223 -18.47 -8.24 7.75
CA HIS A 223 -18.48 -9.59 8.30
C HIS A 223 -17.22 -9.84 9.15
N ASP A 224 -16.04 -9.54 8.61
CA ASP A 224 -14.76 -9.75 9.29
C ASP A 224 -14.58 -8.83 10.50
N LEU A 225 -15.03 -7.57 10.39
CA LEU A 225 -15.02 -6.64 11.51
C LEU A 225 -15.86 -7.17 12.67
N ARG A 226 -17.09 -7.60 12.39
CA ARG A 226 -18.04 -8.11 13.39
C ARG A 226 -17.59 -9.44 13.99
N HIS A 227 -17.16 -10.40 13.18
CA HIS A 227 -16.95 -11.78 13.65
C HIS A 227 -15.49 -12.15 13.93
N MET A 228 -14.52 -11.53 13.27
CA MET A 228 -13.10 -11.90 13.45
C MET A 228 -12.31 -10.92 14.31
N PHE A 229 -12.54 -9.61 14.17
CA PHE A 229 -11.62 -8.63 14.74
C PHE A 229 -12.10 -7.94 16.02
N SER A 230 -13.41 -7.69 16.15
CA SER A 230 -13.95 -6.92 17.27
C SER A 230 -14.98 -7.68 18.12
N ASP A 231 -15.68 -8.67 17.56
CA ASP A 231 -16.74 -9.43 18.24
C ASP A 231 -17.74 -8.53 18.97
N ILE A 232 -18.18 -7.47 18.28
CA ILE A 232 -19.16 -6.50 18.75
C ILE A 232 -20.30 -6.33 17.74
N GLU A 233 -21.45 -5.90 18.25
CA GLU A 233 -22.56 -5.49 17.39
C GLU A 233 -22.35 -4.06 16.89
N ILE A 234 -22.40 -3.90 15.56
CA ILE A 234 -22.09 -2.64 14.86
C ILE A 234 -23.33 -2.16 14.11
N LYS A 235 -23.74 -0.92 14.39
CA LYS A 235 -24.72 -0.19 13.59
C LYS A 235 -24.03 0.32 12.33
N VAL A 236 -24.69 0.08 11.21
CA VAL A 236 -24.18 0.43 9.88
C VAL A 236 -25.23 1.33 9.22
N ALA A 237 -24.81 2.49 8.75
CA ALA A 237 -25.67 3.39 7.99
C ALA A 237 -25.80 2.94 6.53
N ASP A 238 -26.69 3.56 5.76
CA ASP A 238 -26.80 3.29 4.34
C ASP A 238 -25.51 3.71 3.60
N PRO A 239 -25.04 2.91 2.63
CA PRO A 239 -23.82 3.23 1.88
C PRO A 239 -24.02 4.47 1.01
N VAL A 240 -23.04 5.37 1.05
CA VAL A 240 -23.00 6.60 0.25
C VAL A 240 -21.73 6.58 -0.61
N VAL A 241 -21.68 7.37 -1.68
CA VAL A 241 -20.47 7.52 -2.50
C VAL A 241 -19.67 8.75 -2.09
N THR A 242 -18.35 8.69 -2.27
CA THR A 242 -17.49 9.87 -2.16
C THR A 242 -17.70 10.80 -3.35
N PHE A 243 -18.00 12.07 -3.07
CA PHE A 243 -18.11 13.10 -4.10
C PHE A 243 -16.75 13.79 -4.30
N MET A 244 -16.48 14.17 -5.55
CA MET A 244 -15.35 15.02 -5.93
C MET A 244 -15.88 16.36 -6.43
N GLU A 245 -15.09 17.41 -6.26
CA GLU A 245 -15.42 18.76 -6.72
C GLU A 245 -14.59 19.12 -7.95
N THR A 246 -15.23 19.78 -8.92
CA THR A 246 -14.56 20.29 -10.13
C THR A 246 -15.09 21.67 -10.49
N VAL A 247 -14.30 22.43 -11.25
CA VAL A 247 -14.69 23.74 -11.79
C VAL A 247 -15.05 23.59 -13.27
N VAL A 248 -16.10 24.26 -13.71
CA VAL A 248 -16.56 24.22 -15.12
C VAL A 248 -16.15 25.46 -15.89
N GLU A 249 -16.07 26.61 -15.22
CA GLU A 249 -15.76 27.90 -15.84
C GLU A 249 -14.68 28.64 -15.06
N THR A 250 -13.99 29.55 -15.74
CA THR A 250 -12.98 30.41 -15.13
C THR A 250 -13.60 31.36 -14.12
N SER A 251 -12.94 31.56 -12.98
CA SER A 251 -13.40 32.49 -11.94
C SER A 251 -13.59 33.90 -12.49
N SER A 252 -14.76 34.49 -12.29
CA SER A 252 -15.10 35.83 -12.77
C SER A 252 -14.32 36.95 -12.09
N VAL A 253 -13.88 36.73 -10.84
CA VAL A 253 -13.11 37.71 -10.05
C VAL A 253 -11.85 37.05 -9.53
N LYS A 254 -10.73 37.78 -9.57
CA LYS A 254 -9.47 37.36 -8.97
C LYS A 254 -9.60 37.40 -7.44
N CYS A 255 -9.62 36.22 -6.81
CA CYS A 255 -9.68 36.11 -5.36
C CYS A 255 -8.33 36.49 -4.75
N PHE A 256 -8.33 37.29 -3.68
CA PHE A 256 -7.12 37.61 -2.94
C PHE A 256 -7.27 37.30 -1.46
N ALA A 257 -6.23 36.73 -0.86
CA ALA A 257 -6.13 36.48 0.56
C ALA A 257 -4.86 37.13 1.12
N SER A 258 -4.96 37.78 2.27
CA SER A 258 -3.81 38.35 2.97
C SER A 258 -3.56 37.60 4.27
N THR A 259 -2.29 37.38 4.59
CA THR A 259 -1.91 36.74 5.85
C THR A 259 -2.33 37.62 7.04
N PRO A 260 -2.58 37.05 8.24
CA PRO A 260 -2.97 37.83 9.41
C PRO A 260 -1.95 38.94 9.77
N ASN A 261 -0.67 38.71 9.48
CA ASN A 261 0.41 39.70 9.66
C ASN A 261 0.45 40.79 8.56
N LYS A 262 -0.44 40.72 7.55
CA LYS A 262 -0.57 41.62 6.40
C LYS A 262 0.68 41.79 5.52
N LYS A 263 1.68 40.91 5.66
CA LYS A 263 2.93 41.00 4.89
C LYS A 263 2.82 40.33 3.53
N ASN A 264 2.00 39.29 3.42
CA ASN A 264 1.85 38.51 2.20
C ASN A 264 0.42 38.61 1.69
N LYS A 265 0.29 38.75 0.37
CA LYS A 265 -0.99 38.73 -0.35
C LYS A 265 -0.90 37.72 -1.48
N ILE A 266 -1.77 36.72 -1.45
CA ILE A 266 -1.87 35.67 -2.47
C ILE A 266 -3.10 35.99 -3.32
N THR A 267 -2.96 35.90 -4.65
CA THR A 267 -4.07 36.10 -5.59
C THR A 267 -4.18 34.87 -6.49
N VAL A 268 -5.38 34.30 -6.62
CA VAL A 268 -5.63 33.06 -7.35
C VAL A 268 -6.77 33.24 -8.34
N ILE A 269 -6.64 32.61 -9.50
CA ILE A 269 -7.68 32.43 -10.53
C ILE A 269 -7.78 30.92 -10.74
N THR A 270 -9.00 30.41 -10.89
CA THR A 270 -9.25 28.99 -11.14
C THR A 270 -9.85 28.83 -12.54
N GLU A 271 -9.37 27.85 -13.29
CA GLU A 271 -9.87 27.48 -14.61
C GLU A 271 -9.97 25.95 -14.71
N PRO A 272 -10.91 25.41 -15.50
CA PRO A 272 -11.00 23.97 -15.74
C PRO A 272 -9.75 23.47 -16.48
N LEU A 273 -9.22 22.33 -16.04
CA LEU A 273 -8.15 21.63 -16.75
C LEU A 273 -8.75 20.77 -17.87
N GLU A 274 -8.08 20.67 -19.01
CA GLU A 274 -8.51 19.78 -20.10
C GLU A 274 -8.47 18.30 -19.66
N ASP A 275 -9.53 17.54 -19.96
CA ASP A 275 -9.67 16.12 -19.58
C ASP A 275 -8.46 15.25 -19.95
N PRO A 276 -7.84 15.36 -21.15
CA PRO A 276 -6.69 14.53 -21.51
C PRO A 276 -5.48 14.75 -20.60
N ILE A 277 -5.35 15.96 -20.03
CA ILE A 277 -4.24 16.31 -19.14
C ILE A 277 -4.53 15.76 -17.75
N ALA A 278 -5.76 15.89 -17.26
CA ALA A 278 -6.18 15.28 -16.00
C ALA A 278 -5.93 13.77 -16.00
N MET A 279 -6.34 13.07 -17.08
CA MET A 279 -6.12 11.62 -17.21
C MET A 279 -4.63 11.23 -17.27
N LYS A 280 -3.78 12.06 -17.88
CA LYS A 280 -2.32 11.81 -17.91
C LYS A 280 -1.70 11.97 -16.53
N ILE A 281 -2.12 12.97 -15.77
CA ILE A 281 -1.66 13.20 -14.41
C ILE A 281 -2.05 12.02 -13.51
N GLU A 282 -3.30 11.54 -13.59
CA GLU A 282 -3.76 10.38 -12.81
C GLU A 282 -2.99 9.08 -13.13
N ARG A 283 -2.51 8.93 -14.37
CA ARG A 283 -1.69 7.78 -14.77
C ARG A 283 -0.24 7.84 -14.30
N GLY A 284 0.17 8.95 -13.67
CA GLY A 284 1.56 9.17 -13.29
C GLY A 284 2.47 9.61 -14.45
N GLU A 285 1.90 9.93 -15.61
CA GLU A 285 2.64 10.44 -16.79
C GLU A 285 2.90 11.96 -16.68
N GLY A 286 2.62 12.56 -15.51
CA GLY A 286 2.71 14.00 -15.26
C GLY A 286 4.08 14.52 -14.79
N GLU A 287 5.06 13.65 -14.50
CA GLU A 287 6.40 14.12 -14.07
C GLU A 287 7.13 14.94 -15.16
N GLU A 288 6.87 14.65 -16.44
CA GLU A 288 7.35 15.48 -17.56
C GLU A 288 6.78 16.91 -17.54
N LEU A 289 5.68 17.16 -16.82
CA LEU A 289 5.06 18.48 -16.66
C LEU A 289 5.62 19.28 -15.47
N ARG A 290 6.32 18.63 -14.52
CA ARG A 290 6.95 19.29 -13.35
C ARG A 290 8.25 20.01 -13.72
N GLY A 291 9.00 19.48 -14.70
CA GLY A 291 10.14 20.16 -15.28
C GLY A 291 9.69 21.29 -16.22
N ARG A 292 10.44 22.40 -16.29
CA ARG A 292 10.38 23.34 -17.43
C ARG A 292 10.86 22.62 -18.70
N SER A 293 10.11 21.67 -19.21
CA SER A 293 10.47 20.84 -20.37
C SER A 293 9.67 21.26 -21.62
N PRO A 294 10.22 21.13 -22.84
CA PRO A 294 9.64 21.64 -24.10
C PRO A 294 8.28 21.04 -24.48
N VAL A 295 7.84 19.97 -23.82
CA VAL A 295 6.53 19.31 -24.04
C VAL A 295 5.35 20.26 -23.81
N ARG A 296 5.55 21.29 -22.96
CA ARG A 296 4.58 22.40 -22.78
C ARG A 296 4.26 23.17 -24.08
N SER A 297 5.13 23.09 -25.09
CA SER A 297 4.99 23.82 -26.36
C SER A 297 4.41 23.00 -27.52
N GLU A 298 4.51 21.66 -27.47
CA GLU A 298 4.02 20.80 -28.56
C GLU A 298 2.58 20.32 -28.35
N ALA A 299 2.10 20.25 -27.10
CA ALA A 299 0.78 19.70 -26.80
C ALA A 299 -0.36 20.73 -26.80
N THR A 300 -0.10 22.03 -26.55
CA THR A 300 -1.17 23.05 -26.52
C THR A 300 -0.58 24.47 -26.45
N SER A 301 -1.26 25.44 -27.05
CA SER A 301 -0.89 26.86 -27.05
C SER A 301 -1.27 27.54 -25.71
N TRP A 302 -0.49 27.29 -24.65
CA TRP A 302 -0.77 27.76 -23.28
C TRP A 302 -0.48 29.26 -23.01
N TRP A 303 -0.14 30.04 -24.02
CA TRP A 303 0.13 31.48 -23.87
C TRP A 303 -0.54 32.27 -25.00
N TYR A 304 -1.86 32.44 -24.91
CA TYR A 304 -2.60 33.51 -25.56
C TYR A 304 -3.68 34.05 -24.63
#